data_AF-A0A922YXN7-F1
#
_entry.id   AF-A0A922YXN7-F1
#
_cell.length_a   1.000
_cell.length_b   1.000
_cell.length_c   1.000
_cell.angle_alpha   90.00
_cell.angle_beta   90.00
_cell.angle_gamma   90.00
#
_symmetry.space_group_name_H-M   'P 1'
#
loop_
_entity.id
_entity.type
_entity.pdbx_description
1 polymer ?
#
loop_
_entity_poly.entity_id
_entity_poly.type
_entity_poly.pdbx_seq_one_letter_code
_entity_poly.pdbx_strand_id
1 'polypeptide(L)'
;MLYQAYQFQSDLASPFRLAAQYISSSLLFQQTERSVLRKVAAACDVFSRMRLTHSRPSFNIHSVMVGEQDVPVTEETVLTLPFGTLLRFHKADAGLPHQPPVLLVAPLSGHFATLLRETARTLLQDHDVYITDWHNARDVSLQHGGFSLDDYISYMIRFTEAVGPGSHMVAVCQPCVAALAATAIMAEDDNPAQPRSLTLMAGPVDCRTNPTEVNRLAVSKPIEWFEQNLISRVPLPHAGAMRRVYPGFVQLSAFMSMNPERHK
;
A
#
# COMPACT_ATOMS: atom_id res chain seq x y z
N MET A 1 9.27 -1.47 -22.59
CA MET A 1 8.36 -2.31 -23.40
C MET A 1 7.45 -3.20 -22.56
N LEU A 2 7.90 -3.79 -21.45
CA LEU A 2 7.08 -4.68 -20.61
C LEU A 2 5.81 -4.02 -20.04
N TYR A 3 5.87 -2.77 -19.55
CA TYR A 3 4.68 -2.07 -19.06
C TYR A 3 3.66 -1.87 -20.19
N GLN A 4 4.08 -1.35 -21.34
CA GLN A 4 3.18 -1.16 -22.49
C GLN A 4 2.57 -2.47 -22.95
N ALA A 5 3.35 -3.56 -23.00
CA ALA A 5 2.84 -4.89 -23.34
C ALA A 5 1.82 -5.40 -22.30
N TYR A 6 2.11 -5.25 -21.00
CA TYR A 6 1.18 -5.59 -19.93
C TYR A 6 -0.11 -4.75 -19.99
N GLN A 7 0.02 -3.43 -20.18
CA GLN A 7 -1.10 -2.51 -20.28
C GLN A 7 -1.96 -2.84 -21.50
N PHE A 8 -1.34 -3.04 -22.66
CA PHE A 8 -1.99 -3.45 -23.88
C PHE A 8 -2.70 -4.80 -23.73
N GLN A 9 -2.06 -5.80 -23.11
CA GLN A 9 -2.68 -7.08 -22.80
C GLN A 9 -3.88 -6.92 -21.84
N SER A 10 -3.75 -6.09 -20.81
CA SER A 10 -4.83 -5.81 -19.86
C SER A 10 -6.01 -5.10 -20.53
N ASP A 11 -5.72 -4.14 -21.41
CA ASP A 11 -6.72 -3.39 -22.16
C ASP A 11 -7.43 -4.30 -23.16
N LEU A 12 -6.69 -5.15 -23.89
CA LEU A 12 -7.25 -6.17 -24.78
C LEU A 12 -8.08 -7.22 -24.03
N ALA A 13 -7.67 -7.59 -22.81
CA ALA A 13 -8.42 -8.52 -21.97
C ALA A 13 -9.65 -7.87 -21.30
N SER A 14 -9.76 -6.54 -21.28
CA SER A 14 -10.83 -5.82 -20.58
C SER A 14 -12.24 -6.16 -21.12
N PRO A 15 -12.51 -6.13 -22.44
CA PRO A 15 -13.82 -6.52 -22.99
C PRO A 15 -14.19 -7.97 -22.65
N PHE A 16 -13.22 -8.89 -22.70
CA PHE A 16 -13.45 -10.31 -22.38
C PHE A 16 -13.71 -10.53 -20.89
N ARG A 17 -13.07 -9.77 -20.01
CA ARG A 17 -13.33 -9.81 -18.56
C ARG A 17 -14.70 -9.25 -18.20
N LEU A 18 -15.12 -8.16 -18.86
CA LEU A 18 -16.49 -7.64 -18.71
C LEU A 18 -17.53 -8.68 -19.16
N ALA A 19 -17.32 -9.31 -20.31
CA ALA A 19 -18.18 -10.40 -20.78
C ALA A 19 -18.21 -11.58 -19.79
N ALA A 20 -17.05 -11.98 -19.25
CA ALA A 20 -16.96 -13.03 -18.24
C ALA A 20 -17.67 -12.67 -16.93
N GLN A 21 -17.62 -11.41 -16.50
CA GLN A 21 -18.35 -10.90 -15.35
C GLN A 21 -19.87 -11.06 -15.57
N TYR A 22 -20.38 -10.62 -16.73
CA TYR A 22 -21.80 -10.80 -17.08
C TYR A 22 -22.24 -12.27 -17.13
N ILE A 23 -21.39 -13.17 -17.66
CA ILE A 23 -21.67 -14.61 -17.70
C ILE A 23 -21.73 -15.18 -16.29
N SER A 24 -20.78 -14.80 -15.42
CA SER A 24 -20.72 -15.26 -14.03
C SER A 24 -21.89 -14.75 -13.16
N SER A 25 -22.41 -13.54 -13.43
CA SER A 25 -23.52 -12.93 -12.69
C SER A 25 -24.90 -13.30 -13.21
N SER A 26 -25.00 -14.04 -14.32
CA SER A 26 -26.27 -14.42 -14.93
C SER A 26 -27.01 -15.49 -14.12
N LEU A 27 -28.28 -15.22 -13.80
CA LEU A 27 -29.19 -16.09 -13.06
C LEU A 27 -29.34 -17.49 -13.71
N LEU A 28 -29.12 -17.59 -15.03
CA LEU A 28 -29.14 -18.85 -15.79
C LEU A 28 -28.14 -19.89 -15.28
N PHE A 29 -27.03 -19.45 -14.67
CA PHE A 29 -25.97 -20.32 -14.17
C PHE A 29 -26.08 -20.62 -12.67
N GLN A 30 -26.96 -19.92 -11.94
CA GLN A 30 -27.12 -20.08 -10.49
C GLN A 30 -27.91 -21.35 -10.10
N GLN A 31 -28.76 -21.88 -10.98
CA GLN A 31 -29.59 -23.07 -10.71
C GLN A 31 -28.99 -24.39 -11.23
N THR A 32 -27.70 -24.42 -11.57
CA THR A 32 -27.07 -25.60 -12.21
C THR A 32 -26.06 -26.28 -11.28
N GLU A 33 -26.53 -26.77 -10.13
CA GLU A 33 -25.66 -27.53 -9.23
C GLU A 33 -25.11 -28.79 -9.95
N ARG A 34 -23.77 -28.94 -9.92
CA ARG A 34 -22.98 -30.04 -10.52
C ARG A 34 -22.88 -30.12 -12.06
N SER A 35 -23.25 -29.07 -12.80
CA SER A 35 -23.14 -29.04 -14.26
C SER A 35 -21.78 -28.54 -14.79
N VAL A 36 -21.41 -28.93 -16.02
CA VAL A 36 -20.34 -28.30 -16.82
C VAL A 36 -20.51 -26.78 -16.88
N LEU A 37 -21.77 -26.31 -16.90
CA LEU A 37 -22.12 -24.89 -16.88
C LEU A 37 -21.63 -24.17 -15.62
N ARG A 38 -21.64 -24.82 -14.45
CA ARG A 38 -21.09 -24.25 -13.21
C ARG A 38 -19.56 -24.13 -13.26
N LYS A 39 -18.87 -25.08 -13.90
CA LYS A 39 -17.41 -25.01 -14.11
C LYS A 39 -17.04 -23.85 -15.03
N VAL A 40 -17.82 -23.63 -16.08
CA VAL A 40 -17.64 -22.48 -16.98
C VAL A 40 -17.91 -21.17 -16.24
N ALA A 41 -19.00 -21.07 -15.48
CA ALA A 41 -19.30 -19.88 -14.68
C ALA A 41 -18.21 -19.58 -13.63
N ALA A 42 -17.69 -20.61 -12.96
CA ALA A 42 -16.59 -20.47 -12.01
C ALA A 42 -15.27 -20.04 -12.69
N ALA A 43 -14.96 -20.60 -13.87
CA ALA A 43 -13.81 -20.19 -14.65
C ALA A 43 -13.95 -18.72 -15.14
N CYS A 44 -15.14 -18.31 -15.56
CA CYS A 44 -15.45 -16.92 -15.91
C CYS A 44 -15.39 -15.99 -14.69
N ASP A 45 -15.82 -16.43 -13.51
CA ASP A 45 -15.70 -15.66 -12.26
C ASP A 45 -14.23 -15.48 -11.85
N VAL A 46 -13.43 -16.54 -11.92
CA VAL A 46 -11.97 -16.45 -11.70
C VAL A 46 -11.31 -15.53 -12.73
N PHE A 47 -11.65 -15.68 -14.01
CA PHE A 47 -11.08 -14.87 -15.10
C PHE A 47 -11.48 -13.39 -15.01
N SER A 48 -12.72 -13.09 -14.64
CA SER A 48 -13.18 -11.71 -14.43
C SER A 48 -12.44 -11.05 -13.27
N ARG A 49 -12.07 -11.84 -12.25
CA ARG A 49 -11.28 -11.41 -11.08
C ARG A 49 -9.77 -11.43 -11.29
N MET A 50 -9.26 -11.98 -12.40
CA MET A 50 -7.85 -11.90 -12.80
C MET A 50 -7.52 -10.49 -13.29
N ARG A 51 -7.49 -9.54 -12.37
CA ARG A 51 -7.03 -8.17 -12.59
C ARG A 51 -6.16 -7.76 -11.41
N LEU A 52 -5.05 -7.09 -11.69
CA LEU A 52 -4.41 -6.26 -10.69
C LEU A 52 -5.37 -5.11 -10.39
N THR A 53 -5.97 -5.11 -9.20
CA THR A 53 -6.78 -4.00 -8.75
C THR A 53 -5.87 -2.80 -8.53
N HIS A 54 -6.18 -1.70 -9.20
CA HIS A 54 -5.45 -0.44 -9.06
C HIS A 54 -6.21 0.59 -8.22
N SER A 55 -7.42 0.25 -7.80
CA SER A 55 -8.26 1.04 -6.91
C SER A 55 -8.11 0.53 -5.48
N ARG A 56 -7.87 1.44 -4.54
CA ARG A 56 -7.72 1.09 -3.13
C ARG A 56 -9.01 0.44 -2.58
N PRO A 57 -8.95 -0.76 -1.99
CA PRO A 57 -10.05 -1.31 -1.21
C PRO A 57 -10.41 -0.38 -0.03
N SER A 58 -11.62 -0.49 0.50
CA SER A 58 -11.95 0.17 1.77
C SER A 58 -11.21 -0.49 2.94
N PHE A 59 -10.88 0.26 3.99
CA PHE A 59 -10.43 -0.35 5.25
C PHE A 59 -11.56 -1.12 5.93
N ASN A 60 -12.84 -0.83 5.65
CA ASN A 60 -13.98 -1.57 6.20
C ASN A 60 -13.93 -1.66 7.75
N ILE A 61 -13.51 -0.57 8.38
CA ILE A 61 -13.50 -0.38 9.85
C ILE A 61 -14.64 0.59 10.15
N HIS A 62 -15.81 0.05 10.49
CA HIS A 62 -17.00 0.85 10.82
C HIS A 62 -17.15 1.11 12.32
N SER A 63 -16.60 0.22 13.14
CA SER A 63 -16.54 0.36 14.59
C SER A 63 -15.36 -0.43 15.17
N VAL A 64 -15.02 -0.12 16.41
CA VAL A 64 -13.97 -0.79 17.19
C VAL A 64 -14.36 -0.83 18.67
N MET A 65 -13.99 -1.91 19.35
CA MET A 65 -14.15 -2.02 20.80
C MET A 65 -13.07 -1.19 21.50
N VAL A 66 -13.47 -0.22 22.32
CA VAL A 66 -12.60 0.52 23.24
C VAL A 66 -13.04 0.18 24.66
N GLY A 67 -12.26 -0.66 25.35
CA GLY A 67 -12.72 -1.31 26.58
C GLY A 67 -13.95 -2.18 26.31
N GLU A 68 -15.07 -1.85 26.95
CA GLU A 68 -16.36 -2.56 26.78
C GLU A 68 -17.33 -1.83 25.82
N GLN A 69 -16.91 -0.71 25.22
CA GLN A 69 -17.76 0.10 24.36
C GLN A 69 -17.45 -0.15 22.88
N ASP A 70 -18.48 -0.42 22.08
CA ASP A 70 -18.36 -0.42 20.61
C ASP A 70 -18.51 1.00 20.08
N VAL A 71 -17.43 1.54 19.51
CA VAL A 71 -17.36 2.95 19.09
C VAL A 71 -17.32 3.04 17.56
N PRO A 72 -18.22 3.80 16.93
CA PRO A 72 -18.18 4.06 15.49
C PRO A 72 -16.88 4.73 15.04
N VAL A 73 -16.37 4.32 13.90
CA VAL A 73 -15.13 4.83 13.28
C VAL A 73 -15.42 5.39 11.90
N THR A 74 -14.89 6.57 11.60
CA THR A 74 -14.95 7.22 10.29
C THR A 74 -13.56 7.50 9.74
N GLU A 75 -13.35 7.21 8.45
CA GLU A 75 -12.11 7.58 7.74
C GLU A 75 -12.13 9.08 7.41
N GLU A 76 -11.14 9.82 7.90
CA GLU A 76 -10.96 11.25 7.63
C GLU A 76 -9.63 11.52 6.93
N THR A 77 -9.62 12.48 6.00
CA THR A 77 -8.39 12.94 5.35
C THR A 77 -7.80 14.12 6.12
N VAL A 78 -6.58 13.95 6.62
CA VAL A 78 -5.88 14.97 7.42
C VAL A 78 -4.96 15.83 6.54
N LEU A 79 -4.19 15.19 5.67
CA LEU A 79 -3.28 15.87 4.76
C LEU A 79 -3.17 15.10 3.45
N THR A 80 -3.44 15.75 2.33
CA THR A 80 -3.24 15.18 0.99
C THR A 80 -2.01 15.80 0.34
N LEU A 81 -1.04 14.96 0.00
CA LEU A 81 0.13 15.29 -0.80
C LEU A 81 0.07 14.54 -2.14
N PRO A 82 0.82 14.97 -3.18
CA PRO A 82 0.75 14.33 -4.49
C PRO A 82 0.92 12.80 -4.49
N PHE A 83 1.87 12.27 -3.70
CA PHE A 83 2.15 10.83 -3.66
C PHE A 83 1.45 10.06 -2.53
N GLY A 84 0.73 10.74 -1.64
CA GLY A 84 0.05 10.04 -0.55
C GLY A 84 -0.84 10.93 0.27
N THR A 85 -1.80 10.31 0.93
CA THR A 85 -2.74 10.93 1.83
C THR A 85 -2.55 10.38 3.24
N LEU A 86 -2.49 11.26 4.23
CA LEU A 86 -2.60 10.91 5.63
C LEU A 86 -4.08 10.79 6.00
N LEU A 87 -4.45 9.60 6.44
CA LEU A 87 -5.80 9.32 6.92
C LEU A 87 -5.80 9.21 8.44
N ARG A 88 -6.88 9.65 9.07
CA ARG A 88 -7.18 9.42 10.49
C ARG A 88 -8.43 8.55 10.58
N PHE A 89 -8.42 7.57 11.46
CA PHE A 89 -9.60 6.80 11.81
C PHE A 89 -10.25 7.43 13.03
N HIS A 90 -11.09 8.44 12.78
CA HIS A 90 -11.76 9.20 13.82
C HIS A 90 -12.81 8.35 14.52
N LYS A 91 -12.70 8.24 15.85
CA LYS A 91 -13.71 7.59 16.70
C LYS A 91 -14.74 8.64 17.14
N ALA A 92 -16.03 8.30 17.04
CA ALA A 92 -17.07 9.18 17.57
C ALA A 92 -16.85 9.46 19.06
N ASP A 93 -17.05 10.71 19.48
CA ASP A 93 -16.82 11.13 20.86
C ASP A 93 -17.87 10.47 21.78
N ALA A 94 -17.46 9.39 22.44
CA ALA A 94 -18.26 8.62 23.38
C ALA A 94 -17.85 8.89 24.84
N GLY A 95 -17.19 10.03 25.11
CA GLY A 95 -16.58 10.29 26.42
C GLY A 95 -15.33 9.43 26.66
N LEU A 96 -14.61 9.12 25.57
CA LEU A 96 -13.40 8.30 25.63
C LEU A 96 -12.28 9.05 26.37
N PRO A 97 -11.43 8.35 27.14
CA PRO A 97 -10.23 8.94 27.71
C PRO A 97 -9.28 9.40 26.60
N HIS A 98 -8.35 10.29 26.93
CA HIS A 98 -7.32 10.72 25.99
C HIS A 98 -6.54 9.50 25.48
N GLN A 99 -6.47 9.36 24.17
CA GLN A 99 -5.71 8.32 23.50
C GLN A 99 -4.51 8.95 22.77
N PRO A 100 -3.29 8.43 22.98
CA PRO A 100 -2.11 8.99 22.34
C PRO A 100 -2.18 8.78 20.81
N PRO A 101 -1.76 9.77 20.01
CA PRO A 101 -1.77 9.63 18.57
C PRO A 101 -0.67 8.67 18.10
N VAL A 102 -0.99 7.83 17.12
CA VAL A 102 -0.03 6.92 16.49
C VAL A 102 -0.09 7.04 14.96
N LEU A 103 1.06 7.27 14.35
CA LEU A 103 1.26 7.23 12.91
C LEU A 103 1.72 5.84 12.49
N LEU A 104 0.82 5.08 11.87
CA LEU A 104 1.10 3.80 11.23
C LEU A 104 1.55 4.03 9.78
N VAL A 105 2.85 3.85 9.52
CA VAL A 105 3.43 4.05 8.20
C VAL A 105 3.35 2.74 7.41
N ALA A 106 2.48 2.73 6.41
CA ALA A 106 2.32 1.61 5.48
C ALA A 106 3.44 1.60 4.42
N PRO A 107 3.84 0.41 3.93
CA PRO A 107 4.80 0.31 2.83
C PRO A 107 4.25 0.86 1.51
N LEU A 108 5.14 1.43 0.67
CA LEU A 108 4.84 1.76 -0.73
C LEU A 108 4.78 0.48 -1.58
N SER A 109 5.67 -0.47 -1.27
CA SER A 109 5.78 -1.75 -1.94
C SER A 109 4.76 -2.74 -1.40
N GLY A 110 4.02 -3.40 -2.28
CA GLY A 110 2.92 -4.28 -1.89
C GLY A 110 1.57 -3.59 -2.06
N HIS A 111 0.49 -4.34 -1.83
CA HIS A 111 -0.87 -3.81 -1.97
C HIS A 111 -1.10 -2.57 -1.08
N PHE A 112 -2.18 -1.85 -1.36
CA PHE A 112 -2.68 -0.69 -0.63
C PHE A 112 -2.52 -0.75 0.90
N ALA A 113 -2.48 0.40 1.56
CA ALA A 113 -2.36 0.54 3.02
C ALA A 113 -3.36 -0.32 3.83
N THR A 114 -4.47 -0.74 3.21
CA THR A 114 -5.41 -1.74 3.71
C THR A 114 -4.79 -3.09 4.09
N LEU A 115 -3.57 -3.41 3.67
CA LEU A 115 -2.82 -4.56 4.20
C LEU A 115 -2.64 -4.48 5.71
N LEU A 116 -2.54 -3.26 6.25
CA LEU A 116 -2.42 -3.01 7.68
C LEU A 116 -3.78 -2.77 8.35
N ARG A 117 -4.89 -3.14 7.70
CA ARG A 117 -6.25 -2.96 8.25
C ARG A 117 -6.38 -3.54 9.66
N GLU A 118 -5.96 -4.79 9.86
CA GLU A 118 -6.10 -5.43 11.16
C GLU A 118 -5.16 -4.81 12.19
N THR A 119 -3.96 -4.39 11.80
CA THR A 119 -3.06 -3.61 12.66
C THR A 119 -3.69 -2.29 13.09
N ALA A 120 -4.29 -1.55 12.15
CA ALA A 120 -5.01 -0.31 12.44
C ALA A 120 -6.21 -0.56 13.38
N ARG A 121 -6.99 -1.63 13.14
CA ARG A 121 -8.11 -2.04 14.00
C ARG A 121 -7.66 -2.35 15.42
N THR A 122 -6.54 -3.03 15.60
CA THR A 122 -5.99 -3.33 16.93
C THR A 122 -5.49 -2.06 17.62
N LEU A 123 -4.72 -1.21 16.93
CA LEU A 123 -4.21 0.04 17.50
C LEU A 123 -5.34 0.99 17.91
N LEU A 124 -6.45 1.00 17.16
CA LEU A 124 -7.60 1.85 17.39
C LEU A 124 -8.30 1.64 18.75
N GLN A 125 -8.09 0.49 19.37
CA GLN A 125 -8.61 0.18 20.70
C GLN A 125 -8.02 1.11 21.76
N ASP A 126 -6.75 1.51 21.60
CA ASP A 126 -5.99 2.25 22.62
C ASP A 126 -5.42 3.59 22.13
N HIS A 127 -5.42 3.86 20.82
CA HIS A 127 -4.74 5.01 20.20
C HIS A 127 -5.64 5.81 19.26
N ASP A 128 -5.29 7.07 19.03
CA ASP A 128 -5.80 7.87 17.91
C ASP A 128 -4.96 7.55 16.65
N VAL A 129 -5.51 6.77 15.73
CA VAL A 129 -4.73 6.12 14.66
C VAL A 129 -4.76 6.92 13.37
N TYR A 130 -3.55 7.21 12.88
CA TYR A 130 -3.28 7.78 11.59
C TYR A 130 -2.56 6.77 10.72
N ILE A 131 -2.85 6.72 9.42
CA ILE A 131 -2.17 5.82 8.48
C ILE A 131 -1.76 6.56 7.21
N THR A 132 -0.56 6.27 6.71
CA THR A 132 -0.13 6.74 5.39
C THR A 132 -0.77 5.89 4.29
N ASP A 133 -1.46 6.52 3.36
CA ASP A 133 -2.07 5.87 2.20
C ASP A 133 -1.45 6.39 0.89
N TRP A 134 -0.70 5.53 0.20
CA TRP A 134 0.13 5.95 -0.92
C TRP A 134 -0.63 5.90 -2.24
N HIS A 135 -0.53 7.00 -2.99
CA HIS A 135 -1.13 7.09 -4.31
C HIS A 135 -0.33 6.26 -5.32
N ASN A 136 -1.02 5.70 -6.31
CA ASN A 136 -0.35 5.03 -7.40
C ASN A 136 0.45 6.06 -8.21
N ALA A 137 1.77 5.91 -8.25
CA ALA A 137 2.66 6.83 -8.95
C ALA A 137 2.29 7.04 -10.44
N ARG A 138 1.65 6.04 -11.09
CA ARG A 138 1.18 6.19 -12.48
C ARG A 138 0.15 7.30 -12.64
N ASP A 139 -0.59 7.63 -11.59
CA ASP A 139 -1.67 8.61 -11.58
C ASP A 139 -1.18 9.98 -11.02
N VAL A 140 0.13 10.12 -10.74
CA VAL A 140 0.76 11.37 -10.26
C VAL A 140 1.55 12.04 -11.38
N SER A 141 1.12 13.24 -11.78
CA SER A 141 1.75 14.05 -12.85
C SER A 141 3.23 14.33 -12.61
N LEU A 142 4.01 14.46 -13.69
CA LEU A 142 5.44 14.78 -13.66
C LEU A 142 5.75 16.15 -13.05
N GLN A 143 4.79 17.08 -13.04
CA GLN A 143 4.96 18.41 -12.42
C GLN A 143 5.25 18.33 -10.90
N HIS A 144 4.87 17.22 -10.25
CA HIS A 144 5.12 16.98 -8.83
C HIS A 144 6.51 16.37 -8.56
N GLY A 145 7.40 16.38 -9.54
CA GLY A 145 8.79 15.93 -9.38
C GLY A 145 8.95 14.41 -9.33
N GLY A 146 10.11 13.98 -8.82
CA GLY A 146 10.41 12.57 -8.57
C GLY A 146 9.69 12.01 -7.35
N PHE A 147 10.11 10.82 -6.91
CA PHE A 147 9.81 10.30 -5.58
C PHE A 147 10.94 9.37 -5.18
N SER A 148 11.96 9.97 -4.59
CA SER A 148 13.19 9.33 -4.09
C SER A 148 13.06 8.99 -2.60
N LEU A 149 14.15 8.49 -2.00
CA LEU A 149 14.19 8.26 -0.56
C LEU A 149 14.04 9.55 0.24
N ASP A 150 14.65 10.65 -0.22
CA ASP A 150 14.58 11.97 0.44
C ASP A 150 13.16 12.52 0.43
N ASP A 151 12.43 12.32 -0.68
CA ASP A 151 11.01 12.67 -0.77
C ASP A 151 10.19 11.82 0.21
N TYR A 152 10.51 10.53 0.32
CA TYR A 152 9.80 9.63 1.23
C TYR A 152 10.00 10.03 2.70
N ILE A 153 11.24 10.35 3.09
CA ILE A 153 11.59 10.88 4.41
C ILE A 153 10.85 12.20 4.66
N SER A 154 10.89 13.11 3.69
CA SER A 154 10.19 14.40 3.77
C SER A 154 8.67 14.23 3.97
N TYR A 155 8.05 13.26 3.31
CA TYR A 155 6.64 12.93 3.53
C TYR A 155 6.39 12.39 4.94
N MET A 156 7.28 11.56 5.48
CA MET A 156 7.15 11.07 6.86
C MET A 156 7.23 12.20 7.88
N ILE A 157 8.15 13.15 7.70
CA ILE A 157 8.24 14.34 8.55
C ILE A 157 6.93 15.13 8.47
N ARG A 158 6.47 15.49 7.26
CA ARG A 158 5.23 16.26 7.06
C ARG A 158 3.99 15.58 7.60
N PHE A 159 3.89 14.26 7.47
CA PHE A 159 2.78 13.51 8.04
C PHE A 159 2.85 13.48 9.57
N THR A 160 4.04 13.32 10.15
CA THR A 160 4.22 13.38 11.61
C THR A 160 3.88 14.77 12.16
N GLU A 161 4.29 15.84 11.46
CA GLU A 161 3.92 17.23 11.79
C GLU A 161 2.40 17.46 11.71
N ALA A 162 1.73 16.87 10.72
CA ALA A 162 0.28 16.95 10.59
C ALA A 162 -0.48 16.17 11.69
N VAL A 163 0.11 15.09 12.21
CA VAL A 163 -0.39 14.42 13.42
C VAL A 163 -0.18 15.30 14.66
N GLY A 164 0.99 15.93 14.75
CA GLY A 164 1.35 16.88 15.79
C GLY A 164 2.17 16.27 16.95
N PRO A 165 2.48 17.11 17.96
CA PRO A 165 3.31 16.73 19.11
C PRO A 165 2.75 15.56 19.92
N GLY A 166 3.66 14.77 20.50
CA GLY A 166 3.29 13.66 21.38
C GLY A 166 2.89 12.37 20.65
N SER A 167 3.05 12.32 19.33
CA SER A 167 2.75 11.14 18.53
C SER A 167 3.77 10.01 18.68
N HIS A 168 3.33 8.79 18.43
CA HIS A 168 4.18 7.61 18.28
C HIS A 168 4.23 7.21 16.81
N MET A 169 5.35 6.67 16.32
CA MET A 169 5.47 6.19 14.94
C MET A 169 5.68 4.69 14.90
N VAL A 170 4.89 4.00 14.06
CA VAL A 170 5.04 2.56 13.79
C VAL A 170 5.26 2.38 12.30
N ALA A 171 6.46 1.96 11.90
CA ALA A 171 6.81 1.70 10.52
C ALA A 171 6.88 0.19 10.25
N VAL A 172 6.23 -0.28 9.19
CA VAL A 172 6.15 -1.70 8.87
C VAL A 172 6.80 -2.01 7.53
N CYS A 173 7.78 -2.91 7.52
CA CYS A 173 8.51 -3.37 6.33
C CYS A 173 9.35 -2.25 5.69
N GLN A 174 9.13 -1.94 4.41
CA GLN A 174 9.89 -0.99 3.61
C GLN A 174 10.09 0.41 4.25
N PRO A 175 9.12 1.06 4.91
CA PRO A 175 9.28 2.38 5.55
C PRO A 175 10.32 2.44 6.65
N CYS A 176 10.78 1.32 7.24
CA CYS A 176 11.57 1.36 8.47
C CYS A 176 12.82 2.25 8.36
N VAL A 177 13.53 2.20 7.23
CA VAL A 177 14.74 3.02 7.01
C VAL A 177 14.38 4.51 6.90
N ALA A 178 13.35 4.85 6.14
CA ALA A 178 12.92 6.23 5.99
C ALA A 178 12.31 6.80 7.29
N ALA A 179 11.63 5.97 8.09
CA ALA A 179 11.08 6.36 9.38
C ALA A 179 12.17 6.63 10.41
N LEU A 180 13.21 5.80 10.41
CA LEU A 180 14.41 6.03 11.21
C LEU A 180 15.11 7.33 10.83
N ALA A 181 15.31 7.57 9.53
CA ALA A 181 15.92 8.80 9.04
C ALA A 181 15.08 10.05 9.35
N ALA A 182 13.77 10.00 9.12
CA ALA A 182 12.85 11.08 9.45
C ALA A 182 12.88 11.42 10.95
N THR A 183 12.83 10.39 11.80
CA THR A 183 12.91 10.58 13.26
C THR A 183 14.24 11.19 13.69
N ALA A 184 15.35 10.77 13.09
CA ALA A 184 16.67 11.32 13.38
C ALA A 184 16.79 12.80 12.98
N ILE A 185 16.31 13.16 11.79
CA ILE A 185 16.28 14.56 11.31
C ILE A 185 15.39 15.42 12.22
N MET A 186 14.19 14.94 12.56
CA MET A 186 13.29 15.66 13.46
C MET A 186 13.90 15.87 14.85
N ALA A 187 14.71 14.92 15.32
CA ALA A 187 15.43 15.05 16.59
C ALA A 187 16.60 16.04 16.50
N GLU A 188 17.33 16.06 15.37
CA GLU A 188 18.43 17.01 15.11
C GLU A 188 17.92 18.45 15.05
N ASP A 189 16.73 18.65 14.48
CA ASP A 189 16.12 19.98 14.28
C ASP A 189 15.29 20.47 15.49
N ASP A 190 15.29 19.75 16.62
CA ASP A 190 14.41 20.02 17.78
C ASP A 190 12.93 20.17 17.37
N ASN A 191 12.48 19.37 16.40
CA ASN A 191 11.13 19.49 15.83
C ASN A 191 10.09 19.16 16.92
N PRO A 192 9.12 20.05 17.21
CA PRO A 192 8.13 19.83 18.27
C PRO A 192 7.22 18.62 18.02
N ALA A 193 7.11 18.17 16.77
CA ALA A 193 6.36 16.98 16.38
C ALA A 193 7.21 15.70 16.37
N GLN A 194 8.48 15.73 16.83
CA GLN A 194 9.32 14.54 16.94
C GLN A 194 8.54 13.40 17.64
N PRO A 195 8.51 12.19 17.06
CA PRO A 195 7.74 11.10 17.64
C PRO A 195 8.35 10.68 18.99
N ARG A 196 7.49 10.47 19.99
CA ARG A 196 7.86 10.03 21.35
C ARG A 196 8.46 8.63 21.37
N SER A 197 8.08 7.79 20.42
CA SER A 197 8.70 6.49 20.19
C SER A 197 8.67 6.14 18.71
N LEU A 198 9.65 5.34 18.29
CA LEU A 198 9.74 4.76 16.97
C LEU A 198 9.74 3.23 17.09
N THR A 199 8.75 2.59 16.48
CA THR A 199 8.66 1.13 16.36
C THR A 199 8.93 0.71 14.92
N LEU A 200 9.95 -0.11 14.70
CA LEU A 200 10.32 -0.64 13.40
C LEU A 200 9.96 -2.13 13.33
N MET A 201 8.99 -2.48 12.48
CA MET A 201 8.47 -3.85 12.36
C MET A 201 8.87 -4.47 11.04
N ALA A 202 9.63 -5.56 11.08
CA ALA A 202 9.94 -6.39 9.90
C ALA A 202 10.58 -5.65 8.71
N GLY A 203 11.29 -4.54 8.95
CA GLY A 203 12.07 -3.82 7.93
C GLY A 203 13.57 -3.97 8.16
N PRO A 204 14.37 -4.24 7.11
CA PRO A 204 15.82 -4.38 7.26
C PRO A 204 16.47 -3.00 7.45
N VAL A 205 17.03 -2.74 8.64
CA VAL A 205 17.85 -1.54 8.91
C VAL A 205 19.27 -1.76 8.42
N ASP A 206 19.90 -2.86 8.83
CA ASP A 206 21.18 -3.32 8.29
C ASP A 206 20.97 -4.55 7.41
N CYS A 207 20.94 -4.33 6.09
CA CYS A 207 20.76 -5.37 5.08
C CYS A 207 21.86 -6.45 5.05
N ARG A 208 22.98 -6.25 5.77
CA ARG A 208 24.07 -7.24 5.87
C ARG A 208 23.78 -8.31 6.93
N THR A 209 22.93 -8.01 7.89
CA THR A 209 22.57 -8.93 8.98
C THR A 209 21.33 -9.73 8.59
N ASN A 210 21.40 -11.07 8.65
CA ASN A 210 20.31 -12.00 8.29
C ASN A 210 19.69 -11.71 6.90
N PRO A 211 20.48 -11.74 5.81
CA PRO A 211 20.02 -11.34 4.49
C PRO A 211 18.91 -12.29 3.96
N THR A 212 17.82 -11.69 3.51
CA THR A 212 16.72 -12.38 2.81
C THR A 212 17.05 -12.58 1.33
N GLU A 213 16.23 -13.33 0.60
CA GLU A 213 16.37 -13.45 -0.88
C GLU A 213 16.32 -12.10 -1.59
N VAL A 214 15.53 -11.15 -1.07
CA VAL A 214 15.49 -9.78 -1.60
C VAL A 214 16.85 -9.10 -1.45
N ASN A 215 17.52 -9.28 -0.30
CA ASN A 215 18.86 -8.72 -0.06
C ASN A 215 19.90 -9.39 -0.97
N ARG A 216 19.83 -10.72 -1.15
CA ARG A 216 20.74 -11.45 -2.06
C ARG A 216 20.59 -11.00 -3.50
N LEU A 217 19.35 -10.82 -3.96
CA LEU A 217 19.09 -10.26 -5.29
C LEU A 217 19.71 -8.87 -5.41
N ALA A 218 19.45 -7.98 -4.44
CA ALA A 218 19.93 -6.60 -4.43
C ALA A 218 21.46 -6.48 -4.53
N VAL A 219 22.23 -7.39 -3.93
CA VAL A 219 23.71 -7.38 -4.01
C VAL A 219 24.28 -8.18 -5.20
N SER A 220 23.45 -8.97 -5.89
CA SER A 220 23.90 -9.82 -7.01
C SER A 220 24.08 -9.08 -8.34
N LYS A 221 23.58 -7.85 -8.44
CA LYS A 221 23.59 -7.03 -9.64
C LYS A 221 23.99 -5.58 -9.31
N PRO A 222 24.67 -4.87 -10.21
CA PRO A 222 24.93 -3.45 -10.04
C PRO A 222 23.63 -2.64 -10.13
N ILE A 223 23.60 -1.43 -9.56
CA ILE A 223 22.38 -0.60 -9.47
C ILE A 223 21.81 -0.27 -10.86
N GLU A 224 22.67 -0.07 -11.85
CA GLU A 224 22.31 0.23 -13.23
C GLU A 224 21.54 -0.92 -13.88
N TRP A 225 21.82 -2.17 -13.49
CA TRP A 225 21.07 -3.32 -13.97
C TRP A 225 19.61 -3.24 -13.50
N PHE A 226 19.37 -2.85 -12.26
CA PHE A 226 18.01 -2.66 -11.75
C PHE A 226 17.29 -1.50 -12.45
N GLU A 227 17.98 -0.38 -12.68
CA GLU A 227 17.41 0.75 -13.42
C GLU A 227 16.99 0.33 -14.84
N GLN A 228 17.80 -0.45 -15.53
CA GLN A 228 17.52 -0.89 -16.90
C GLN A 228 16.43 -1.97 -17.00
N ASN A 229 16.35 -2.87 -16.02
CA ASN A 229 15.51 -4.07 -16.11
C ASN A 229 14.20 -3.98 -15.32
N LEU A 230 14.18 -3.24 -14.20
CA LEU A 230 13.02 -3.18 -13.31
C LEU A 230 12.20 -1.90 -13.46
N ILE A 231 12.79 -0.83 -14.01
CA ILE A 231 12.11 0.45 -14.16
C ILE A 231 11.46 0.54 -15.54
N SER A 232 10.22 1.04 -15.57
CA SER A 232 9.49 1.33 -16.80
C SER A 232 8.86 2.71 -16.76
N ARG A 233 8.51 3.22 -17.94
CA ARG A 233 7.76 4.47 -18.08
C ARG A 233 6.26 4.20 -18.10
N VAL A 234 5.52 5.00 -17.35
CA VAL A 234 4.06 4.98 -17.35
C VAL A 234 3.55 5.35 -18.76
N PRO A 235 2.67 4.55 -19.37
CA PRO A 235 2.12 4.85 -20.69
C PRO A 235 1.00 5.90 -20.61
N LEU A 236 0.67 6.50 -21.76
CA LEU A 236 -0.60 7.21 -21.93
C LEU A 236 -1.78 6.25 -21.70
N PRO A 237 -2.96 6.72 -21.23
CA PRO A 237 -3.34 8.12 -20.98
C PRO A 237 -3.19 8.56 -19.51
N HIS A 238 -2.46 7.82 -18.67
CA HIS A 238 -2.36 8.13 -17.24
C HIS A 238 -1.72 9.50 -16.98
N ALA A 239 -2.14 10.17 -15.91
CA ALA A 239 -1.65 11.51 -15.55
C ALA A 239 -0.12 11.54 -15.31
N GLY A 240 0.46 10.45 -14.80
CA GLY A 240 1.89 10.28 -14.63
C GLY A 240 2.62 9.76 -15.86
N ALA A 241 2.07 9.90 -17.08
CA ALA A 241 2.72 9.46 -18.31
C ALA A 241 4.20 9.87 -18.37
N MET A 242 5.05 8.97 -18.85
CA MET A 242 6.52 9.07 -18.89
C MET A 242 7.26 9.01 -17.55
N ARG A 243 6.55 9.00 -16.40
CA ARG A 243 7.16 8.76 -15.08
C ARG A 243 7.83 7.40 -15.03
N ARG A 244 9.05 7.38 -14.48
CA ARG A 244 9.80 6.16 -14.18
C ARG A 244 9.23 5.51 -12.92
N VAL A 245 8.77 4.27 -13.03
CA VAL A 245 8.18 3.49 -11.93
C VAL A 245 8.71 2.06 -11.95
N TYR A 246 8.78 1.43 -10.78
CA TYR A 246 8.95 -0.02 -10.68
C TYR A 246 7.56 -0.68 -10.74
N PRO A 247 7.13 -1.28 -11.86
CA PRO A 247 5.73 -1.65 -12.04
C PRO A 247 5.30 -2.79 -11.12
N GLY A 248 4.09 -2.70 -10.56
CA GLY A 248 3.58 -3.70 -9.62
C GLY A 248 3.53 -5.13 -10.15
N PHE A 249 3.33 -5.33 -11.47
CA PHE A 249 3.38 -6.67 -12.05
C PHE A 249 4.80 -7.25 -12.06
N VAL A 250 5.84 -6.41 -12.26
CA VAL A 250 7.24 -6.84 -12.17
C VAL A 250 7.60 -7.13 -10.72
N GLN A 251 7.10 -6.33 -9.77
CA GLN A 251 7.25 -6.59 -8.33
C GLN A 251 6.64 -7.94 -7.95
N LEU A 252 5.40 -8.21 -8.40
CA LEU A 252 4.70 -9.46 -8.12
C LEU A 252 5.40 -10.66 -8.76
N SER A 253 5.79 -10.56 -10.03
CA SER A 253 6.54 -11.63 -10.71
C SER A 253 7.88 -11.90 -10.04
N ALA A 254 8.61 -10.86 -9.62
CA ALA A 254 9.85 -11.00 -8.87
C ALA A 254 9.58 -11.72 -7.53
N PHE A 255 8.58 -11.29 -6.76
CA PHE A 255 8.22 -11.90 -5.49
C PHE A 255 7.85 -13.39 -5.62
N MET A 256 7.00 -13.72 -6.59
CA MET A 256 6.60 -15.10 -6.87
C MET A 256 7.79 -15.96 -7.31
N SER A 257 8.69 -15.40 -8.14
CA SER A 257 9.89 -16.10 -8.61
C SER A 257 10.93 -16.36 -7.50
N MET A 258 10.94 -15.54 -6.44
CA MET A 258 11.84 -15.72 -5.30
C MET A 258 11.36 -16.81 -4.33
N ASN A 259 10.08 -17.22 -4.35
CA ASN A 259 9.53 -18.27 -3.50
C ASN A 259 8.54 -19.18 -4.24
N PRO A 260 8.96 -19.87 -5.32
CA PRO A 260 8.05 -20.63 -6.18
C PRO A 260 7.33 -21.77 -5.44
N GLU A 261 7.97 -22.39 -4.46
CA GLU A 261 7.39 -23.49 -3.68
C GLU A 261 6.25 -23.06 -2.73
N ARG A 262 6.20 -21.78 -2.33
CA ARG A 262 5.13 -21.26 -1.45
C ARG A 262 3.85 -20.87 -2.22
N HIS A 263 3.91 -20.89 -3.55
CA HIS A 263 2.86 -20.39 -4.44
C HIS A 263 2.42 -21.42 -5.49
N LYS A 264 2.74 -22.71 -5.27
CA LYS A 264 2.19 -23.85 -6.04
C LYS A 264 0.80 -24.23 -5.56
#